data_AF-A0A7Y3ETM8-F1
#
_entry.id   AF-A0A7Y3ETM8-F1
#
_cell.length_a   1.000
_cell.length_b   1.000
_cell.length_c   1.000
_cell.angle_alpha   90.00
_cell.angle_beta   90.00
_cell.angle_gamma   90.00
#
_symmetry.space_group_name_H-M   'P 1'
#
loop_
_entity.id
_entity.type
_entity.pdbx_description
1 polymer ?
#
loop_
_entity_poly.entity_id
_entity_poly.type
_entity_poly.pdbx_seq_one_letter_code
_entity_poly.pdbx_strand_id
1 'polypeptide(L)' 'ESTSYPWYDFDENKGYPSPIHRSALATMGPSAIHRRSWVFMDHLVWNGLRRFVRPDAQGTLFD' A
#
# COMPACT_ATOMS: atom_id res chain seq x y z
N GLU A 1 -0.67 -3.28 -14.94
CA GLU A 1 -0.05 -2.80 -13.69
C GLU A 1 1.17 -3.62 -13.28
N SER A 2 1.05 -4.95 -13.16
CA SER A 2 2.16 -5.84 -12.76
C SER A 2 3.45 -5.68 -13.58
N THR A 3 3.36 -5.63 -14.91
CA THR A 3 4.56 -5.46 -15.78
C THR A 3 5.34 -4.17 -15.50
N SER A 4 4.66 -3.10 -15.07
CA SER A 4 5.30 -1.83 -14.70
C SER A 4 5.84 -1.82 -13.27
N TYR A 5 5.37 -2.75 -12.43
CA TYR A 5 5.69 -2.83 -11.01
C TYR A 5 5.93 -4.31 -10.60
N PRO A 6 6.95 -4.97 -11.18
CA PRO A 6 7.11 -6.43 -11.09
C PRO A 6 7.39 -6.94 -9.67
N TRP A 7 7.91 -6.08 -8.79
CA TRP A 7 8.30 -6.45 -7.44
C TRP A 7 7.12 -6.72 -6.49
N TYR A 8 5.94 -6.20 -6.81
CA TYR A 8 4.80 -6.22 -5.88
C TYR A 8 3.82 -7.37 -6.13
N ASP A 9 4.07 -8.21 -7.13
CA ASP A 9 3.29 -9.45 -7.38
C ASP A 9 1.78 -9.20 -7.56
N PHE A 10 1.43 -8.09 -8.23
CA PHE A 10 0.04 -7.66 -8.40
C PHE A 10 -0.83 -8.68 -9.14
N ASP A 11 -0.24 -9.53 -9.99
CA ASP A 11 -0.97 -10.56 -10.73
C ASP A 11 -1.56 -11.62 -9.79
N GLU A 12 -0.87 -11.98 -8.71
CA GLU A 12 -1.36 -13.00 -7.76
C GLU A 12 -2.10 -12.36 -6.59
N ASN A 13 -1.57 -11.27 -6.01
CA ASN A 13 -2.15 -10.71 -4.79
C ASN A 13 -3.19 -9.60 -5.00
N LYS A 14 -3.37 -9.12 -6.24
CA LYS A 14 -4.37 -8.09 -6.59
C LYS A 14 -4.27 -6.79 -5.76
N GLY A 15 -3.08 -6.50 -5.21
CA GLY A 15 -2.84 -5.34 -4.36
C GLY A 15 -3.02 -5.58 -2.86
N TYR A 16 -3.44 -6.78 -2.44
CA TYR A 16 -3.48 -7.16 -1.03
C TYR A 16 -2.07 -7.42 -0.47
N PRO A 17 -1.85 -7.27 0.84
CA PRO A 17 -0.54 -7.26 1.46
C PRO A 17 -0.04 -8.70 1.64
N SER A 18 0.24 -9.41 0.55
CA SER A 18 0.90 -10.72 0.59
C SER A 18 2.32 -10.61 1.17
N PRO A 19 2.95 -11.72 1.61
CA PRO A 19 4.34 -11.68 2.06
C PRO A 19 5.31 -11.04 1.05
N ILE A 20 5.11 -11.31 -0.25
CA ILE A 20 5.91 -10.72 -1.34
C ILE A 20 5.64 -9.21 -1.42
N HIS A 21 4.37 -8.81 -1.42
CA HIS A 21 3.99 -7.40 -1.49
C HIS A 21 4.55 -6.60 -0.30
N ARG A 22 4.43 -7.11 0.93
CA ARG A 22 4.97 -6.44 2.12
C ARG A 22 6.49 -6.31 2.06
N SER A 23 7.18 -7.36 1.60
CA SER A 23 8.64 -7.32 1.41
C SER A 23 9.05 -6.28 0.36
N ALA A 24 8.30 -6.20 -0.74
CA ALA A 24 8.52 -5.20 -1.78
C ALA A 24 8.29 -3.78 -1.27
N LEU A 25 7.21 -3.53 -0.51
CA LEU A 25 6.96 -2.23 0.12
C LEU A 25 8.08 -1.81 1.08
N ALA A 26 8.61 -2.75 1.86
CA ALA A 26 9.73 -2.47 2.76
C ALA A 26 11.02 -2.15 1.99
N THR A 27 11.28 -2.85 0.89
CA THR A 27 12.58 -2.82 0.17
C THR A 27 12.63 -1.78 -0.96
N MET A 28 11.51 -1.53 -1.63
CA MET A 28 11.41 -0.65 -2.80
C MET A 28 10.58 0.61 -2.53
N GLY A 29 9.87 0.64 -1.41
CA GLY A 29 8.88 1.67 -1.09
C GLY A 29 7.54 1.42 -1.79
N PRO A 30 6.55 2.30 -1.57
CA PRO A 30 5.31 2.30 -2.33
C PRO A 30 5.51 2.92 -3.72
N SER A 31 4.83 2.38 -4.71
CA SER A 31 4.76 2.92 -6.08
C SER A 31 3.64 3.98 -6.23
N ALA A 32 3.55 4.58 -7.42
CA ALA A 32 2.53 5.58 -7.73
C ALA A 32 1.08 5.07 -7.63
N ILE A 33 0.85 3.77 -7.79
CA ILE A 33 -0.51 3.18 -7.75
C ILE A 33 -0.92 2.71 -6.35
N HIS A 34 -0.03 2.78 -5.35
CA HIS A 34 -0.37 2.39 -3.99
C HIS A 34 -1.29 3.41 -3.31
N ARG A 35 -2.34 2.91 -2.64
CA ARG A 35 -3.24 3.75 -1.85
C ARG A 35 -2.54 4.22 -0.59
N ARG A 36 -2.07 5.47 -0.59
CA ARG A 36 -1.35 6.04 0.57
C ARG A 36 -2.19 6.20 1.83
N SER A 37 -3.51 6.05 1.77
CA SER A 37 -4.38 6.08 2.96
C SER A 37 -4.46 4.76 3.72
N TRP A 38 -3.77 3.72 3.25
CA TRP A 38 -3.88 2.37 3.79
C TRP A 38 -2.95 2.14 4.98
N VAL A 39 -3.39 1.35 5.97
CA VAL A 39 -2.68 1.16 7.25
C VAL A 39 -1.26 0.60 7.07
N PHE A 40 -1.00 -0.19 6.03
CA PHE A 40 0.34 -0.75 5.76
C PHE A 40 1.40 0.31 5.40
N MET A 41 0.99 1.55 5.12
CA MET A 41 1.91 2.67 4.94
C MET A 41 2.58 3.12 6.25
N ASP A 42 1.98 2.80 7.41
CA ASP A 42 2.48 3.27 8.73
C ASP A 42 3.81 2.63 9.14
N HIS A 43 4.16 1.47 8.58
CA HIS A 43 5.32 0.67 8.98
C HIS A 43 6.50 0.74 8.00
N LEU A 44 6.44 1.64 7.04
CA LEU A 44 7.46 1.78 6.02
C LEU A 44 8.62 2.66 6.52
N VAL A 45 9.85 2.25 6.24
CA VAL A 45 11.08 2.98 6.64
C VAL A 45 11.35 4.21 5.77
N TRP A 46 10.50 4.46 4.77
CA TRP A 46 10.70 5.49 3.77
C TRP A 46 10.27 6.86 4.28
N ASN A 47 11.24 7.77 4.42
CA ASN A 47 10.99 9.13 4.88
C ASN A 47 10.05 9.90 3.94
N GLY A 48 9.18 10.73 4.51
CA GLY A 48 8.24 11.57 3.75
C GLY A 48 7.02 10.84 3.19
N LEU A 49 6.92 9.52 3.36
CA LEU A 49 5.80 8.70 2.87
C LEU A 49 4.85 8.28 4.00
N ARG A 50 4.53 9.22 4.89
CA ARG A 50 3.52 8.99 5.94
C ARG A 50 2.17 8.66 5.32
N ARG A 51 1.40 7.80 5.99
CA ARG A 51 0.03 7.48 5.60
C ARG A 51 -0.78 8.76 5.44
N PHE A 52 -1.43 8.87 4.30
CA PHE A 52 -2.37 9.95 4.02
C PHE A 52 -3.62 9.75 4.88
N VAL A 53 -3.83 10.63 5.85
CA VAL A 53 -5.06 10.65 6.66
C VAL A 53 -6.14 11.33 5.86
N ARG A 54 -7.25 10.62 5.63
CA ARG A 54 -8.42 11.22 4.97
C ARG A 54 -9.03 12.27 5.91
N PRO A 55 -9.45 13.44 5.38
CA PRO A 55 -10.09 14.46 6.20
C PRO A 55 -11.44 14.00 6.74
N ASP A 56 -12.18 13.23 5.93
CA ASP A 56 -13.48 12.68 6.31
C ASP A 56 -13.33 11.34 7.03
N ALA A 57 -14.21 11.09 8.00
CA ALA A 57 -14.29 9.80 8.67
C ALA A 57 -14.64 8.68 7.66
N GLN A 58 -14.02 7.52 7.84
CA GLN A 58 -14.44 6.32 7.13
C GLN A 58 -15.86 5.95 7.59
N GLY A 59 -16.81 5.88 6.65
CA GLY A 59 -18.17 5.46 6.95
C GLY A 59 -18.19 4.07 7.61
N THR A 60 -19.11 3.88 8.55
CA THR A 60 -19.41 2.58 9.13
C THR A 60 -20.27 1.78 8.15
N LEU A 61 -20.16 0.45 8.19
CA LEU A 61 -20.99 -0.43 7.34
C LEU A 61 -22.44 -0.47 7.82
N PHE A 62 -22.65 -0.24 9.11
CA PHE A 62 -23.96 -0.19 9.76
C PHE A 62 -24.11 1.16 10.46
N ASP A 63 -25.34 1.64 10.56
CA ASP A 63 -25.71 2.82 11.34
C ASP A 63 -25.42 2.62 12.84
#